data_AF-A0A4S3KG37-F1
#
_entry.id   AF-A0A4S3KG37-F1
#
_cell.length_a   1.000
_cell.length_b   1.000
_cell.length_c   1.000
_cell.angle_alpha   90.00
_cell.angle_beta   90.00
_cell.angle_gamma   90.00
#
_symmetry.space_group_name_H-M   'P 1'
#
loop_
_entity.id
_entity.type
_entity.pdbx_description
1 polymer ?
#
loop_
_entity_poly.entity_id
_entity_poly.type
_entity_poly.pdbx_seq_one_letter_code
_entity_poly.pdbx_strand_id
1 'polypeptide(L)'
;MNASHDEAIEALLRRQFDGPVADDGFSGRVMQQLPSRRRTAWPLWTGVLAGAGASWFSLQFSPWLFAGWQDWVDGELSVPAITLLLTVAGMSLTAAWWAMTEADGR
;
A
#
# COMPACT_ATOMS: atom_id res chain seq x y z
N MET A 1 0.12 -6.90 15.45
CA MET A 1 0.03 -6.58 16.90
C MET A 1 1.07 -7.43 17.62
N ASN A 2 2.33 -6.99 17.64
CA ASN A 2 3.40 -7.57 18.48
C ASN A 2 4.56 -6.59 18.76
N ALA A 3 4.31 -5.29 18.64
CA ALA A 3 5.34 -4.25 18.73
C ALA A 3 6.12 -4.25 20.07
N SER A 4 5.46 -4.65 21.17
CA SER A 4 6.10 -4.75 22.48
C SER A 4 7.08 -5.91 22.61
N HIS A 5 6.84 -7.03 21.92
CA HIS A 5 7.78 -8.14 21.88
C HIS A 5 8.97 -7.80 20.97
N ASP A 6 8.71 -7.12 19.86
CA ASP A 6 9.74 -6.68 18.93
C ASP A 6 10.71 -5.68 19.60
N GLU A 7 10.19 -4.71 20.36
CA GLU A 7 11.03 -3.76 21.13
C GLU A 7 11.88 -4.44 22.20
N ALA A 8 11.35 -5.45 22.90
CA ALA A 8 12.11 -6.19 23.90
C ALA A 8 13.23 -7.04 23.29
N ILE A 9 12.98 -7.63 22.11
CA ILE A 9 13.97 -8.39 21.35
C ILE A 9 15.05 -7.45 20.81
N GLU A 10 14.64 -6.32 20.23
CA GLU A 10 15.56 -5.27 19.74
C GLU A 10 16.48 -4.78 20.86
N ALA A 11 15.95 -4.55 22.06
CA ALA A 11 16.72 -4.12 23.22
C ALA A 11 17.72 -5.19 23.70
N LEU A 12 17.36 -6.47 23.65
CA LEU A 12 18.27 -7.57 23.99
C LEU A 12 19.38 -7.73 22.95
N LEU A 13 19.06 -7.63 21.66
CA LEU A 13 20.04 -7.69 20.58
C LEU A 13 21.04 -6.54 20.67
N ARG A 14 20.55 -5.33 20.92
CA ARG A 14 21.38 -4.13 21.03
C ARG A 14 22.25 -4.11 22.29
N ARG A 15 21.83 -4.79 23.35
CA ARG A 15 22.61 -4.96 24.58
C ARG A 15 23.79 -5.93 24.40
N GLN A 16 23.67 -6.90 23.50
CA GLN A 16 24.71 -7.90 23.27
C GLN A 16 25.68 -7.52 22.14
N PHE A 17 25.26 -6.61 21.25
CA PHE A 17 26.07 -6.08 20.15
C PHE A 17 26.14 -4.55 20.26
N ASP A 18 27.28 -4.05 20.74
CA ASP A 18 27.51 -2.62 21.07
C ASP A 18 27.66 -1.70 19.85
N GLY A 19 27.32 -2.17 18.66
CA GLY A 19 27.46 -1.41 17.43
C GLY A 19 27.62 -2.30 16.19
N PRO A 20 27.72 -1.69 15.00
CA PRO A 20 28.01 -2.42 13.78
C PRO A 20 29.33 -3.18 13.94
N VAL A 21 29.25 -4.51 13.81
CA VAL A 21 30.43 -5.38 13.82
C VAL A 21 31.37 -4.92 12.71
N ALA A 22 32.65 -4.74 13.03
CA ALA A 22 33.66 -4.41 12.04
C ALA A 22 33.72 -5.53 11.00
N ASP A 23 33.28 -5.22 9.79
CA ASP A 23 33.03 -6.21 8.74
C ASP A 23 34.11 -6.14 7.63
N ASP A 24 35.17 -5.35 7.82
CA ASP A 24 36.31 -5.21 6.89
C ASP A 24 35.91 -5.03 5.40
N GLY A 25 34.76 -4.41 5.16
CA GLY A 25 34.19 -4.22 3.82
C GLY A 25 33.64 -5.49 3.15
N PHE A 26 33.45 -6.59 3.87
CA PHE A 26 32.82 -7.83 3.37
C PHE A 26 31.41 -7.58 2.84
N SER A 27 30.52 -6.94 3.61
CA SER A 27 29.16 -6.58 3.19
C SER A 27 29.17 -5.66 1.97
N GLY A 28 30.16 -4.77 1.86
CA GLY A 28 30.35 -3.92 0.68
C GLY A 28 30.69 -4.72 -0.58
N ARG A 29 31.59 -5.69 -0.46
CA ARG A 29 31.94 -6.61 -1.55
C ARG A 29 30.79 -7.53 -1.93
N VAL A 30 30.04 -8.04 -0.95
CA VAL A 30 28.84 -8.85 -1.18
C VAL A 30 27.76 -8.03 -1.88
N MET A 31 27.50 -6.80 -1.42
CA MET A 31 26.54 -5.89 -2.06
C MET A 31 26.92 -5.53 -3.50
N GLN A 32 28.21 -5.39 -3.81
CA GLN A 32 28.69 -5.15 -5.17
C GLN A 32 28.58 -6.37 -6.09
N GLN A 33 28.62 -7.58 -5.54
CA GLN A 33 28.46 -8.83 -6.29
C GLN A 33 27.01 -9.29 -6.45
N LEU A 34 26.09 -8.73 -5.66
CA LEU A 34 24.67 -9.05 -5.80
C LEU A 34 24.16 -8.54 -7.16
N PRO A 35 23.40 -9.36 -7.91
CA PRO A 35 22.82 -8.94 -9.16
C PRO A 35 21.94 -7.72 -8.90
N SER A 36 22.05 -6.69 -9.76
CA SER A 36 21.26 -5.48 -9.63
C SER A 36 19.79 -5.87 -9.47
N ARG A 37 19.20 -5.44 -8.36
CA ARG A 37 17.80 -5.74 -8.04
C ARG A 37 16.97 -5.11 -9.15
N ARG A 38 16.60 -5.90 -10.16
CA ARG A 38 15.67 -5.47 -11.21
C ARG A 38 14.32 -5.26 -10.52
N ARG A 39 14.13 -4.05 -9.97
CA ARG A 39 12.83 -3.50 -9.61
C ARG A 39 12.07 -3.36 -10.92
N THR A 40 11.55 -4.48 -11.40
CA THR A 40 10.65 -4.51 -12.53
C THR A 40 9.42 -3.78 -12.02
N ALA A 41 9.26 -2.50 -12.39
CA ALA A 41 8.09 -1.68 -12.06
C ALA A 41 6.85 -2.14 -12.87
N TRP A 42 7.08 -3.05 -13.82
CA TRP A 42 6.09 -3.59 -14.75
C TRP A 42 4.95 -4.43 -14.13
N PRO A 43 5.14 -5.24 -13.06
CA PRO A 43 4.06 -6.06 -12.51
C PRO A 43 3.09 -5.26 -11.64
N LEU A 44 3.49 -4.08 -11.15
CA LEU A 44 2.64 -3.25 -10.31
C LEU A 44 1.55 -2.55 -11.14
N TRP A 45 1.92 -1.96 -12.27
CA TRP A 45 0.95 -1.29 -13.14
C TRP A 45 -0.06 -2.26 -13.73
N THR A 46 0.35 -3.48 -14.09
CA THR A 46 -0.58 -4.51 -14.56
C THR A 46 -1.54 -4.95 -13.47
N GLY A 47 -1.07 -5.08 -12.21
CA GLY A 47 -1.92 -5.41 -11.07
C GLY A 47 -2.94 -4.31 -10.78
N VAL A 48 -2.51 -3.04 -10.82
CA VAL A 48 -3.39 -1.88 -10.61
C VAL A 48 -4.42 -1.75 -11.73
N LEU A 49 -4.01 -1.88 -12.99
CA LEU A 49 -4.94 -1.81 -14.12
C LEU A 49 -5.92 -2.99 -14.15
N ALA A 50 -5.44 -4.20 -13.85
CA ALA A 50 -6.30 -5.37 -13.76
C ALA A 50 -7.30 -5.24 -12.60
N GLY A 51 -6.85 -4.76 -11.44
CA GLY A 51 -7.71 -4.49 -10.28
C GLY A 51 -8.75 -3.41 -10.56
N ALA A 52 -8.36 -2.31 -11.20
CA ALA A 52 -9.27 -1.24 -11.61
C ALA A 52 -10.29 -1.70 -12.66
N GLY A 53 -9.86 -2.51 -13.63
CA GLY A 53 -10.76 -3.08 -14.63
C GLY A 53 -11.76 -4.07 -14.01
N ALA A 54 -11.29 -4.95 -13.13
CA ALA A 54 -12.14 -5.92 -12.43
C ALA A 54 -13.11 -5.23 -11.47
N SER A 55 -12.67 -4.19 -10.75
CA SER A 55 -13.55 -3.41 -9.87
C SER A 55 -14.59 -2.65 -10.68
N TRP A 56 -14.21 -2.01 -11.79
CA TRP A 56 -15.14 -1.33 -12.70
C TRP A 56 -16.17 -2.29 -13.28
N PHE A 57 -15.75 -3.49 -13.72
CA PHE A 57 -16.66 -4.50 -14.25
C PHE A 57 -17.63 -5.01 -13.19
N SER A 58 -17.16 -5.24 -11.95
CA SER A 58 -18.01 -5.66 -10.83
C SER A 58 -19.04 -4.58 -10.44
N LEU A 59 -18.62 -3.32 -10.49
CA LEU A 59 -19.45 -2.16 -10.18
C LEU A 59 -20.59 -1.94 -11.19
N GLN A 60 -20.39 -2.31 -12.47
CA GLN A 60 -21.43 -2.21 -13.51
C GLN A 60 -22.64 -3.13 -13.28
N PHE A 61 -22.47 -4.24 -12.56
CA PHE A 61 -23.57 -5.15 -12.23
C PHE A 61 -24.29 -4.77 -10.93
N SER A 62 -23.90 -3.68 -10.26
CA SER A 62 -24.52 -3.25 -9.01
C SER A 62 -25.65 -2.23 -9.26
N PRO A 63 -26.92 -2.57 -8.96
CA PRO A 63 -28.04 -1.63 -9.07
C PRO A 63 -27.86 -0.39 -8.19
N TRP A 64 -27.08 -0.53 -7.12
CA TRP A 64 -26.79 0.54 -6.15
C TRP A 64 -25.98 1.69 -6.74
N LEU A 65 -25.15 1.40 -7.74
CA LEU A 65 -24.29 2.41 -8.36
C LEU A 65 -25.07 3.30 -9.31
N PHE A 66 -26.00 2.70 -10.06
CA PHE A 66 -26.92 3.44 -10.91
C PHE A 66 -27.88 4.29 -10.08
N ALA A 67 -28.45 3.73 -9.00
CA ALA A 67 -29.31 4.47 -8.07
C ALA A 67 -28.56 5.63 -7.39
N GLY A 68 -27.38 5.38 -6.84
CA GLY A 68 -26.57 6.44 -6.21
C GLY A 68 -26.10 7.52 -7.19
N TRP A 69 -25.82 7.18 -8.45
CA TRP A 69 -25.48 8.15 -9.49
C TRP A 69 -26.68 9.01 -9.88
N GLN A 70 -27.84 8.39 -10.06
CA GLN A 70 -29.08 9.09 -10.40
C GLN A 70 -29.50 10.04 -9.27
N ASP A 71 -29.48 9.57 -8.01
CA ASP A 71 -29.79 10.40 -6.85
C ASP A 71 -28.81 11.59 -6.71
N TRP A 72 -27.53 11.38 -7.02
CA TRP A 72 -26.52 12.45 -6.99
C TRP A 72 -26.74 13.49 -8.08
N VAL A 73 -27.18 13.09 -9.27
CA VAL A 73 -27.57 13.99 -10.37
C VAL A 73 -28.85 14.76 -10.02
N ASP A 74 -29.77 14.12 -9.32
CA ASP A 74 -31.01 14.74 -8.83
C ASP A 74 -30.79 15.63 -7.59
N GLY A 75 -29.56 15.69 -7.07
CA GLY A 75 -29.19 16.53 -5.92
C GLY A 75 -29.63 15.94 -4.57
N GLU A 76 -30.09 14.70 -4.55
CA GLU A 76 -30.51 14.00 -3.34
C GLU A 76 -29.34 13.20 -2.75
N LEU A 77 -28.97 13.52 -1.51
CA LEU A 77 -27.97 12.77 -0.74
C LEU A 77 -28.61 11.51 -0.16
N SER A 78 -28.83 10.53 -1.02
CA SER A 78 -29.36 9.23 -0.63
C SER A 78 -28.29 8.37 0.06
N VAL A 79 -28.75 7.38 0.84
CA VAL A 79 -27.87 6.38 1.48
C VAL A 79 -26.90 5.73 0.46
N PRO A 80 -27.32 5.30 -0.75
CA PRO A 80 -26.38 4.81 -1.77
C PRO A 80 -25.31 5.83 -2.16
N ALA A 81 -25.69 7.10 -2.40
CA ALA A 81 -24.74 8.15 -2.77
C ALA A 81 -23.70 8.39 -1.66
N ILE A 82 -24.12 8.39 -0.39
CA ILE A 82 -23.23 8.51 0.77
C ILE A 82 -22.26 7.32 0.84
N THR A 83 -22.76 6.08 0.64
CA THR A 83 -21.90 4.90 0.66
C THR A 83 -20.87 4.94 -0.47
N LEU A 84 -21.24 5.40 -1.66
CA LEU A 84 -20.33 5.55 -2.79
C LEU A 84 -19.23 6.59 -2.47
N LEU A 85 -19.60 7.76 -1.94
CA LEU A 85 -18.64 8.78 -1.50
C LEU A 85 -17.65 8.24 -0.45
N LEU A 86 -18.15 7.50 0.55
CA LEU A 86 -17.30 6.87 1.57
C LEU A 86 -16.33 5.86 0.97
N THR A 87 -16.77 5.04 0.01
CA THR A 87 -15.88 4.08 -0.66
C THR A 87 -14.79 4.78 -1.46
N VAL A 88 -15.12 5.83 -2.21
CA VAL A 88 -14.15 6.61 -3.00
C VAL A 88 -13.16 7.33 -2.08
N ALA A 89 -13.64 7.94 -1.00
CA ALA A 89 -12.78 8.58 0.00
C ALA A 89 -11.83 7.57 0.66
N GLY A 90 -12.35 6.41 1.06
CA GLY A 90 -11.56 5.32 1.63
C GLY A 90 -10.48 4.81 0.67
N MET A 91 -10.83 4.52 -0.58
CA MET A 91 -9.86 4.12 -1.61
C MET A 91 -8.78 5.19 -1.81
N SER A 92 -9.16 6.47 -1.87
CA SER A 92 -8.22 7.58 -2.03
C SER A 92 -7.25 7.69 -0.86
N LEU A 93 -7.73 7.49 0.37
CA LEU A 93 -6.92 7.50 1.59
C LEU A 93 -5.93 6.33 1.61
N THR A 94 -6.37 5.13 1.22
CA THR A 94 -5.47 3.97 1.11
C THR A 94 -4.42 4.17 0.02
N ALA A 95 -4.77 4.78 -1.12
CA ALA A 95 -3.83 5.10 -2.18
C ALA A 95 -2.80 6.15 -1.72
N ALA A 96 -3.24 7.19 -1.00
CA ALA A 96 -2.36 8.21 -0.43
C ALA A 96 -1.42 7.61 0.63
N TRP A 97 -1.94 6.77 1.52
CA TRP A 97 -1.14 6.06 2.52
C TRP A 97 -0.07 5.20 1.86
N TRP A 98 -0.43 4.44 0.83
CA TRP A 98 0.50 3.59 0.11
C TRP A 98 1.60 4.41 -0.60
N ALA A 99 1.22 5.53 -1.21
CA ALA A 99 2.17 6.47 -1.83
C ALA A 99 3.13 7.10 -0.81
N MET A 100 2.66 7.42 0.39
CA MET A 100 3.52 7.93 1.48
C MET A 100 4.50 6.86 1.95
N THR A 101 4.05 5.62 2.15
CA THR A 101 4.95 4.52 2.57
C THR A 101 6.03 4.19 1.53
N GLU A 102 5.74 4.33 0.24
CA GLU A 102 6.74 4.13 -0.82
C GLU A 102 7.73 5.30 -0.90
N ALA A 103 7.30 6.53 -0.56
CA ALA A 103 8.15 7.71 -0.52
C ALA A 103 9.12 7.71 0.67
N ASP A 104 8.68 7.18 1.82
CA ASP A 104 9.49 7.08 3.05
C ASP A 104 10.57 5.98 2.97
N GLY A 105 10.40 5.04 2.05
CA GLY A 105 11.36 3.96 1.78
C GLY A 105 12.45 4.28 0.74
N ARG A 106 12.58 5.55 0.30
CA ARG A 106 13.63 6.05 -0.58
C ARG A 106 14.64 6.91 0.17
#